data_AF-A0A956AXE0-F1
#
_entry.id   AF-A0A956AXE0-F1
#
_cell.length_a   1.000
_cell.length_b   1.000
_cell.length_c   1.000
_cell.angle_alpha   90.00
_cell.angle_beta   90.00
_cell.angle_gamma   90.00
#
_symmetry.space_group_name_H-M   'P 1'
#
loop_
_entity.id
_entity.type
_entity.pdbx_description
1 polymer ?
#
loop_
_entity_poly.entity_id
_entity_poly.type
_entity_poly.pdbx_seq_one_letter_code
_entity_poly.pdbx_strand_id
1 'polypeptide(L)'
;PLHLTFTSDSPAIPLRPTAVAAEPDMGIIVHLLGEHRAVPTNFLHVTPNPAAIDWIGGGRNYPDVVAAAADEAEGQAFATDYAGRAHDPVLLPVAEAVVARLAEAQSLADVGNEVDLWGIDADWQRVLRGVIATDGQFTPDDVLGCPDCWDLSEVAVDGGALAARVRTEINAPREQIVALYQANDYLTRLYTRMSAADMDRDPIFAFNPDLDDVDRTRQAVRHVGCDGEGNLDFDNSVIALPDGQQVQLVAGQMPGVIQRQAGETIRGAETQAAALTERTFAAGQSEVVGELANPANAPLPGAPSGGGDGCGCDATEGGSAPLLMLLFLAPLGLSPRRRRRR
;
A
#
# COMPACT_ATOMS: atom_id res chain seq x y z
N PRO A 1 -12.69 17.05 0.65
CA PRO A 1 -11.28 17.43 0.91
C PRO A 1 -11.26 18.79 1.60
N LEU A 2 -10.35 18.99 2.55
CA LEU A 2 -10.11 20.29 3.19
C LEU A 2 -8.88 20.90 2.52
N HIS A 3 -8.94 22.19 2.22
CA HIS A 3 -7.80 22.96 1.72
C HIS A 3 -7.46 24.06 2.71
N LEU A 4 -6.17 24.18 3.04
CA LEU A 4 -5.65 25.18 3.95
C LEU A 4 -4.47 25.87 3.27
N THR A 5 -4.50 27.20 3.26
CA THR A 5 -3.37 28.03 2.85
C THR A 5 -2.96 28.86 4.05
N PHE A 6 -1.66 28.85 4.37
CA PHE A 6 -1.11 29.63 5.48
C PHE A 6 0.25 30.21 5.08
N THR A 7 0.61 31.32 5.71
CA THR A 7 1.88 32.01 5.44
C THR A 7 2.99 31.36 6.27
N SER A 8 3.77 30.47 5.64
CA SER A 8 4.94 29.82 6.22
C SER A 8 5.93 29.47 5.11
N ASP A 9 7.21 29.49 5.44
CA ASP A 9 8.30 29.08 4.54
C ASP A 9 8.60 27.57 4.63
N SER A 10 7.94 26.86 5.55
CA SER A 10 8.11 25.42 5.75
C SER A 10 6.75 24.71 5.72
N PRO A 11 6.60 23.63 4.92
CA PRO A 11 5.42 22.79 4.96
C PRO A 11 5.18 22.20 6.36
N ALA A 12 3.94 22.20 6.80
CA ALA A 12 3.53 21.59 8.06
C ALA A 12 2.13 20.98 7.93
N ILE A 13 1.86 19.92 8.71
CA ILE A 13 0.52 19.32 8.77
C ILE A 13 -0.04 19.42 10.20
N PRO A 14 -1.28 19.89 10.38
CA PRO A 14 -1.90 19.98 11.70
C PRO A 14 -2.29 18.57 12.18
N LEU A 15 -1.58 18.04 13.18
CA LEU A 15 -1.87 16.74 13.80
C LEU A 15 -2.48 16.88 15.19
N ARG A 16 -2.20 17.96 15.92
CA ARG A 16 -2.74 18.15 17.28
C ARG A 16 -4.27 18.07 17.36
N PRO A 17 -5.05 18.67 16.44
CA PRO A 17 -6.51 18.53 16.46
C PRO A 17 -6.97 17.10 16.19
N THR A 18 -6.18 16.33 15.43
CA THR A 18 -6.48 14.96 15.00
C THR A 18 -6.39 13.97 16.16
N ALA A 19 -5.57 14.26 17.18
CA ALA A 19 -5.38 13.41 18.36
C ALA A 19 -6.70 13.05 19.09
N VAL A 20 -7.71 13.94 19.05
CA VAL A 20 -9.00 13.75 19.75
C VAL A 20 -9.82 12.59 19.19
N ALA A 21 -9.66 12.27 17.91
CA ALA A 21 -10.42 11.25 17.21
C ALA A 21 -9.51 10.22 16.51
N ALA A 22 -8.24 10.15 16.89
CA ALA A 22 -7.29 9.23 16.30
C ALA A 22 -7.60 7.79 16.71
N GLU A 23 -7.63 6.90 15.73
CA GLU A 23 -7.57 5.46 15.99
C GLU A 23 -6.19 5.09 16.56
N PRO A 24 -6.07 3.98 17.31
CA PRO A 24 -4.76 3.47 17.72
C PRO A 24 -3.83 3.28 16.52
N ASP A 25 -2.62 3.81 16.60
CA ASP A 25 -1.61 3.77 15.53
C ASP A 25 -2.16 4.25 14.18
N MET A 26 -2.84 5.39 14.18
CA MET A 26 -3.43 5.95 12.97
C MET A 26 -2.37 6.18 11.90
N GLY A 27 -2.62 5.65 10.70
CA GLY A 27 -1.71 5.80 9.56
C GLY A 27 -1.76 7.21 8.98
N ILE A 28 -0.59 7.79 8.74
CA ILE A 28 -0.42 9.13 8.17
C ILE A 28 0.49 9.01 6.96
N ILE A 29 -0.05 9.32 5.77
CA ILE A 29 0.72 9.42 4.53
C ILE A 29 0.78 10.88 4.13
N VAL A 30 2.00 11.38 3.93
CA VAL A 30 2.24 12.76 3.51
C VAL A 30 2.88 12.76 2.13
N HIS A 31 2.29 13.52 1.21
CA HIS A 31 2.87 13.77 -0.11
C HIS A 31 3.33 15.21 -0.15
N LEU A 32 4.64 15.42 -0.30
CA LEU A 32 5.25 16.74 -0.41
C LEU A 32 5.79 16.93 -1.82
N LEU A 33 5.35 17.99 -2.49
CA LEU A 33 5.83 18.42 -3.79
C LEU A 33 6.76 19.61 -3.59
N GLY A 34 7.96 19.54 -4.18
CA GLY A 34 8.98 20.59 -4.05
C GLY A 34 10.13 20.39 -5.03
N GLU A 35 11.27 21.03 -4.76
CA GLU A 35 12.47 20.94 -5.62
C GLU A 35 13.38 19.73 -5.29
N HIS A 36 13.35 19.28 -4.03
CA HIS A 36 14.24 18.23 -3.52
C HIS A 36 13.50 17.28 -2.56
N ARG A 37 14.22 16.31 -1.98
CA ARG A 37 13.68 15.36 -1.02
C ARG A 37 13.19 16.06 0.25
N ALA A 38 11.92 15.87 0.59
CA ALA A 38 11.37 16.39 1.83
C ALA A 38 11.80 15.54 3.02
N VAL A 39 12.16 16.18 4.13
CA VAL A 39 12.54 15.52 5.38
C VAL A 39 11.86 16.18 6.57
N PRO A 40 11.50 15.43 7.62
CA PRO A 40 11.04 16.02 8.86
C PRO A 40 12.17 16.83 9.51
N THR A 41 11.85 17.97 10.12
CA THR A 41 12.85 18.79 10.84
C THR A 41 12.66 18.82 12.36
N ASN A 42 11.48 18.45 12.83
CA ASN A 42 11.13 18.38 14.26
C ASN A 42 10.62 16.99 14.69
N PHE A 43 10.70 16.01 13.79
CA PHE A 43 10.46 14.58 14.00
C PHE A 43 11.70 13.84 13.51
N LEU A 44 11.94 12.64 14.04
CA LEU A 44 13.02 11.80 13.55
C LEU A 44 12.66 11.19 12.18
N HIS A 45 13.69 10.78 11.45
CA HIS A 45 13.54 9.92 10.29
C HIS A 45 13.89 8.49 10.68
N VAL A 46 13.11 7.52 10.20
CA VAL A 46 13.39 6.10 10.41
C VAL A 46 13.44 5.34 9.09
N THR A 47 14.42 4.46 8.96
CA THR A 47 14.48 3.46 7.89
C THR A 47 14.00 2.13 8.44
N PRO A 48 12.84 1.60 7.99
CA PRO A 48 12.33 0.32 8.47
C PRO A 48 13.30 -0.83 8.19
N ASN A 49 13.49 -1.71 9.18
CA ASN A 49 14.34 -2.90 9.10
C ASN A 49 13.76 -3.91 8.08
N PRO A 50 14.47 -4.20 6.98
CA PRO A 50 14.01 -5.17 5.99
C PRO A 50 13.80 -6.57 6.55
N ALA A 51 14.56 -7.00 7.55
CA ALA A 51 14.41 -8.32 8.17
C ALA A 51 13.12 -8.46 9.00
N ALA A 52 12.52 -7.35 9.45
CA ALA A 52 11.25 -7.34 10.17
C ALA A 52 10.03 -7.43 9.22
N ILE A 53 10.23 -7.31 7.91
CA ILE A 53 9.17 -7.33 6.89
C ILE A 53 8.87 -8.77 6.46
N ASP A 54 7.59 -9.11 6.37
CA ASP A 54 7.10 -10.38 5.83
C ASP A 54 7.14 -10.38 4.29
N TRP A 55 8.31 -10.68 3.72
CA TRP A 55 8.48 -10.75 2.26
C TRP A 55 7.68 -11.88 1.59
N ILE A 56 7.40 -12.97 2.32
CA ILE A 56 6.62 -14.10 1.80
C ILE A 56 5.15 -13.70 1.66
N GLY A 57 4.63 -12.97 2.63
CA GLY A 57 3.30 -12.38 2.59
C GLY A 57 3.21 -11.09 1.78
N GLY A 58 4.23 -10.72 0.99
CA GLY A 58 4.21 -9.52 0.14
C GLY A 58 4.29 -8.19 0.90
N GLY A 59 4.89 -8.20 2.10
CA GLY A 59 5.08 -7.01 2.93
C GLY A 59 3.80 -6.51 3.60
N ARG A 60 2.77 -7.37 3.77
CA ARG A 60 1.49 -6.98 4.41
C ARG A 60 1.66 -6.41 5.82
N ASN A 61 2.72 -6.77 6.53
CA ASN A 61 3.04 -6.25 7.86
C ASN A 61 3.83 -4.92 7.83
N TYR A 62 4.14 -4.35 6.67
CA TYR A 62 4.91 -3.11 6.56
C TYR A 62 4.34 -1.96 7.43
N PRO A 63 3.00 -1.75 7.51
CA PRO A 63 2.43 -0.79 8.45
C PRO A 63 2.84 -1.02 9.91
N ASP A 64 2.93 -2.27 10.35
CA ASP A 64 3.29 -2.62 11.72
C ASP A 64 4.79 -2.42 11.98
N VAL A 65 5.64 -2.71 10.98
CA VAL A 65 7.08 -2.39 11.06
C VAL A 65 7.29 -0.89 11.20
N VAL A 66 6.57 -0.08 10.41
CA VAL A 66 6.67 1.39 10.48
C VAL A 66 6.17 1.92 11.83
N ALA A 67 5.06 1.40 12.35
CA ALA A 67 4.58 1.77 13.69
C ALA A 67 5.62 1.45 14.76
N ALA A 68 6.17 0.24 14.76
CA ALA A 68 7.19 -0.15 15.75
C ALA A 68 8.50 0.65 15.58
N ALA A 69 8.88 1.02 14.36
CA ALA A 69 10.05 1.87 14.11
C ALA A 69 9.82 3.31 14.62
N ALA A 70 8.60 3.84 14.45
CA ALA A 70 8.23 5.13 15.01
C ALA A 70 8.25 5.11 16.55
N ASP A 71 7.73 4.06 17.19
CA ASP A 71 7.77 3.89 18.64
C ASP A 71 9.21 3.79 19.19
N GLU A 72 10.10 3.09 18.48
CA GLU A 72 11.54 3.05 18.80
C GLU A 72 12.21 4.43 18.72
N ALA A 73 11.63 5.32 17.92
CA ALA A 73 12.02 6.73 17.75
C ALA A 73 11.09 7.69 18.53
N GLU A 74 10.65 7.26 19.72
CA GLU A 74 9.84 8.05 20.66
C GLU A 74 8.43 8.44 20.12
N GLY A 75 7.86 7.62 19.23
CA GLY A 75 6.54 7.81 18.64
C GLY A 75 6.46 8.93 17.60
N GLN A 76 7.57 9.64 17.37
CA GLN A 76 7.64 10.86 16.55
C GLN A 76 8.65 10.72 15.43
N ALA A 77 8.38 9.79 14.51
CA ALA A 77 9.20 9.63 13.32
C ALA A 77 8.41 9.40 12.03
N PHE A 78 9.06 9.67 10.91
CA PHE A 78 8.56 9.37 9.56
C PHE A 78 9.54 8.49 8.81
N ALA A 79 9.02 7.52 8.06
CA ALA A 79 9.75 6.78 7.05
C ALA A 79 9.56 7.43 5.67
N THR A 80 10.61 7.46 4.85
CA THR A 80 10.46 7.81 3.42
C THR A 80 10.11 6.56 2.63
N ASP A 81 8.93 6.56 2.01
CA ASP A 81 8.49 5.46 1.14
C ASP A 81 8.83 5.71 -0.33
N TYR A 82 8.98 6.98 -0.72
CA TYR A 82 9.38 7.39 -2.06
C TYR A 82 9.96 8.80 -2.02
N ALA A 83 11.02 9.05 -2.78
CA ALA A 83 11.54 10.38 -3.06
C ALA A 83 12.14 10.37 -4.47
N GLY A 84 11.65 11.24 -5.34
CA GLY A 84 12.16 11.30 -6.71
C GLY A 84 11.20 12.08 -7.61
N ARG A 85 11.33 11.86 -8.91
CA ARG A 85 10.52 12.54 -9.92
C ARG A 85 9.00 12.38 -9.67
N ALA A 86 8.29 13.50 -9.58
CA ALA A 86 6.84 13.52 -9.59
C ALA A 86 6.32 12.95 -10.92
N HIS A 87 5.48 11.91 -10.82
CA HIS A 87 4.71 11.38 -11.95
C HIS A 87 3.33 12.04 -11.95
N ASP A 88 2.56 11.89 -13.03
CA ASP A 88 1.21 12.46 -13.11
C ASP A 88 0.35 12.05 -11.90
N PRO A 89 -0.44 12.97 -11.32
CA PRO A 89 -1.28 12.66 -10.18
C PRO A 89 -2.35 11.65 -10.56
N VAL A 90 -2.60 10.69 -9.67
CA VAL A 90 -3.69 9.70 -9.83
C VAL A 90 -5.07 10.38 -9.76
N LEU A 91 -5.18 11.47 -8.99
CA LEU A 91 -6.43 12.19 -8.77
C LEU A 91 -6.65 13.26 -9.85
N LEU A 92 -7.10 12.82 -11.03
CA LEU A 92 -7.39 13.72 -12.14
C LEU A 92 -8.82 14.29 -12.09
N PRO A 93 -9.02 15.55 -12.57
CA PRO A 93 -10.34 16.10 -12.80
C PRO A 93 -11.13 15.27 -13.81
N VAL A 94 -12.44 15.19 -13.62
CA VAL A 94 -13.37 14.54 -14.53
C VAL A 94 -13.59 15.45 -15.74
N ALA A 95 -13.38 14.93 -16.94
CA ALA A 95 -13.55 15.69 -18.17
C ALA A 95 -14.97 16.26 -18.30
N GLU A 96 -15.11 17.52 -18.72
CA GLU A 96 -16.42 18.20 -18.78
C GLU A 96 -17.45 17.47 -19.66
N ALA A 97 -17.03 16.77 -20.70
CA ALA A 97 -17.91 15.96 -21.53
C ALA A 97 -18.54 14.77 -20.74
N VAL A 98 -17.81 14.18 -19.79
CA VAL A 98 -18.32 13.15 -18.88
C VAL A 98 -19.27 13.79 -17.88
N VAL A 99 -18.90 14.95 -17.31
CA VAL A 99 -19.76 15.70 -16.38
C VAL A 99 -21.10 16.08 -17.02
N ALA A 100 -21.10 16.45 -18.31
CA ALA A 100 -22.32 16.74 -19.05
C ALA A 100 -23.23 15.51 -19.20
N ARG A 101 -22.68 14.32 -19.44
CA ARG A 101 -23.48 13.08 -19.50
C ARG A 101 -24.02 12.67 -18.12
N LEU A 102 -23.22 12.84 -17.08
CA LEU A 102 -23.66 12.65 -15.70
C LEU A 102 -24.80 13.60 -15.30
N ALA A 103 -24.86 14.80 -15.89
CA ALA A 103 -25.96 15.75 -15.65
C ALA A 103 -27.32 15.23 -16.12
N GLU A 104 -27.33 14.30 -17.09
CA GLU A 104 -28.53 13.70 -17.66
C GLU A 104 -28.93 12.38 -16.95
N ALA A 105 -28.02 11.81 -16.14
CA ALA A 105 -28.25 10.56 -15.43
C ALA A 105 -29.51 10.63 -14.54
N GLN A 106 -30.36 9.60 -14.62
CA GLN A 106 -31.56 9.47 -13.79
C GLN A 106 -31.43 8.29 -12.81
N SER A 107 -30.49 7.38 -13.07
CA SER A 107 -30.24 6.19 -12.28
C SER A 107 -28.74 5.98 -12.03
N LEU A 108 -28.41 5.16 -11.04
CA LEU A 108 -27.03 4.79 -10.76
C LEU A 108 -26.45 3.91 -11.89
N ALA A 109 -27.29 3.21 -12.65
CA ALA A 109 -26.88 2.53 -13.88
C ALA A 109 -26.33 3.50 -14.93
N ASP A 110 -26.97 4.67 -15.11
CA ASP A 110 -26.49 5.70 -16.04
C ASP A 110 -25.12 6.24 -15.62
N VAL A 111 -24.93 6.44 -14.32
CA VAL A 111 -23.62 6.83 -13.75
C VAL A 111 -22.58 5.73 -13.98
N GLY A 112 -22.95 4.46 -13.79
CA GLY A 112 -22.09 3.30 -14.02
C GLY A 112 -21.63 3.11 -15.46
N ASN A 113 -22.33 3.69 -16.44
CA ASN A 113 -21.88 3.72 -17.84
C ASN A 113 -20.69 4.68 -18.06
N GLU A 114 -20.52 5.66 -17.18
CA GLU A 114 -19.50 6.71 -17.27
C GLU A 114 -18.34 6.51 -16.30
N VAL A 115 -18.62 5.87 -15.16
CA VAL A 115 -17.68 5.71 -14.04
C VAL A 115 -17.71 4.28 -13.55
N ASP A 116 -16.54 3.67 -13.40
CA ASP A 116 -16.42 2.34 -12.78
C ASP A 116 -16.76 2.42 -11.29
N LEU A 117 -17.98 2.00 -10.94
CA LEU A 117 -18.50 2.05 -9.57
C LEU A 117 -17.76 1.11 -8.60
N TRP A 118 -16.99 0.13 -9.08
CA TRP A 118 -16.10 -0.67 -8.23
C TRP A 118 -14.77 0.02 -7.95
N GLY A 119 -14.34 0.90 -8.86
CA GLY A 119 -13.07 1.63 -8.81
C GLY A 119 -13.16 3.05 -8.26
N ILE A 120 -14.32 3.48 -7.77
CA ILE A 120 -14.48 4.86 -7.28
C ILE A 120 -13.67 5.14 -6.01
N ASP A 121 -13.03 6.29 -5.98
CA ASP A 121 -12.33 6.81 -4.81
C ASP A 121 -13.29 7.49 -3.80
N ALA A 122 -12.71 7.96 -2.68
CA ALA A 122 -13.46 8.57 -1.58
C ALA A 122 -14.21 9.86 -1.98
N ASP A 123 -13.74 10.63 -2.96
CA ASP A 123 -14.45 11.82 -3.43
C ASP A 123 -15.73 11.43 -4.17
N TRP A 124 -15.64 10.44 -5.05
CA TRP A 124 -16.80 9.89 -5.74
C TRP A 124 -17.81 9.29 -4.77
N GLN A 125 -17.36 8.48 -3.81
CA GLN A 125 -18.27 7.94 -2.78
C GLN A 125 -19.00 9.05 -2.03
N ARG A 126 -18.28 10.09 -1.59
CA ARG A 126 -18.86 11.26 -0.90
C ARG A 126 -19.86 12.03 -1.78
N VAL A 127 -19.57 12.19 -3.06
CA VAL A 127 -20.47 12.88 -3.99
C VAL A 127 -21.71 12.02 -4.29
N LEU A 128 -21.56 10.71 -4.49
CA LEU A 128 -22.68 9.82 -4.76
C LEU A 128 -23.61 9.64 -3.56
N ARG A 129 -23.06 9.53 -2.34
CA ARG A 129 -23.85 9.46 -1.09
C ARG A 129 -24.87 10.58 -0.92
N GLY A 130 -24.59 11.77 -1.46
CA GLY A 130 -25.48 12.93 -1.31
C GLY A 130 -26.47 13.14 -2.46
N VAL A 131 -26.44 12.28 -3.50
CA VAL A 131 -27.33 12.40 -4.68
C VAL A 131 -28.11 11.12 -4.99
N ILE A 132 -27.71 9.98 -4.41
CA ILE A 132 -28.50 8.75 -4.45
C ILE A 132 -29.76 8.97 -3.62
N ALA A 133 -30.91 8.83 -4.26
CA ALA A 133 -32.19 8.87 -3.57
C ALA A 133 -32.40 7.55 -2.82
N THR A 134 -32.79 7.65 -1.54
CA THR A 134 -33.14 6.48 -0.73
C THR A 134 -34.63 6.51 -0.40
N ASP A 135 -35.23 5.32 -0.33
CA ASP A 135 -36.62 5.11 0.08
C ASP A 135 -36.74 4.61 1.53
N GLY A 136 -35.61 4.51 2.23
CA GLY A 136 -35.48 3.99 3.59
C GLY A 136 -35.26 2.47 3.67
N GLN A 137 -35.27 1.73 2.56
CA GLN A 137 -34.95 0.30 2.54
C GLN A 137 -33.44 0.03 2.48
N PHE A 138 -32.68 1.00 1.98
CA PHE A 138 -31.24 0.93 1.87
C PHE A 138 -30.60 2.28 2.15
N THR A 139 -29.31 2.26 2.46
CA THR A 139 -28.44 3.42 2.52
C THR A 139 -27.60 3.51 1.23
N PRO A 140 -27.07 4.69 0.87
CA PRO A 140 -26.17 4.79 -0.27
C PRO A 140 -24.92 3.90 -0.11
N ASP A 141 -24.47 3.66 1.13
CA ASP A 141 -23.33 2.78 1.42
C ASP A 141 -23.65 1.30 1.14
N ASP A 142 -24.89 0.86 1.36
CA ASP A 142 -25.30 -0.52 1.01
C ASP A 142 -25.23 -0.76 -0.51
N VAL A 143 -25.54 0.27 -1.30
CA VAL A 143 -25.49 0.20 -2.77
C VAL A 143 -24.06 0.34 -3.27
N LEU A 144 -23.32 1.35 -2.81
CA LEU A 144 -21.94 1.59 -3.23
C LEU A 144 -20.96 0.51 -2.74
N GLY A 145 -21.28 -0.19 -1.65
CA GLY A 145 -20.49 -1.31 -1.14
C GLY A 145 -20.63 -2.60 -1.94
N CYS A 146 -21.72 -2.76 -2.68
CA CYS A 146 -21.90 -3.86 -3.62
C CYS A 146 -22.82 -3.43 -4.78
N PRO A 147 -22.33 -2.67 -5.77
CA PRO A 147 -23.19 -2.20 -6.86
C PRO A 147 -23.92 -3.34 -7.59
N ASP A 148 -23.25 -4.47 -7.79
CA ASP A 148 -23.82 -5.66 -8.47
C ASP A 148 -24.88 -6.41 -7.64
N CYS A 149 -25.03 -6.09 -6.35
CA CYS A 149 -26.08 -6.66 -5.51
C CYS A 149 -27.47 -6.04 -5.77
N TRP A 150 -27.53 -4.95 -6.54
CA TRP A 150 -28.72 -4.16 -6.77
C TRP A 150 -29.07 -4.05 -8.26
N ASP A 151 -30.35 -3.82 -8.57
CA ASP A 151 -30.73 -3.33 -9.89
C ASP A 151 -30.46 -1.82 -9.94
N LEU A 152 -29.28 -1.45 -10.45
CA LEU A 152 -28.83 -0.05 -10.50
C LEU A 152 -29.74 0.84 -11.35
N SER A 153 -30.58 0.27 -12.22
CA SER A 153 -31.56 1.03 -13.00
C SER A 153 -32.75 1.49 -12.16
N GLU A 154 -32.99 0.85 -11.01
CA GLU A 154 -34.03 1.23 -10.04
C GLU A 154 -33.50 2.19 -8.96
N VAL A 155 -32.18 2.35 -8.85
CA VAL A 155 -31.55 3.28 -7.90
C VAL A 155 -31.51 4.67 -8.51
N ALA A 156 -32.47 5.53 -8.15
CA ALA A 156 -32.58 6.88 -8.68
C ALA A 156 -31.45 7.80 -8.20
N VAL A 157 -30.96 8.66 -9.10
CA VAL A 157 -29.91 9.66 -8.85
C VAL A 157 -30.34 11.00 -9.43
N ASP A 158 -30.09 12.10 -8.72
CA ASP A 158 -30.18 13.45 -9.29
C ASP A 158 -28.90 13.76 -10.07
N GLY A 159 -28.90 13.48 -11.38
CA GLY A 159 -27.76 13.73 -12.26
C GLY A 159 -27.34 15.20 -12.32
N GLY A 160 -28.30 16.13 -12.31
CA GLY A 160 -28.03 17.57 -12.29
C GLY A 160 -27.27 17.99 -11.05
N ALA A 161 -27.70 17.53 -9.87
CA ALA A 161 -27.00 17.73 -8.62
C ALA A 161 -25.63 17.03 -8.61
N LEU A 162 -25.54 15.80 -9.13
CA LEU A 162 -24.28 15.06 -9.26
C LEU A 162 -23.25 15.87 -10.05
N ALA A 163 -23.61 16.33 -11.25
CA ALA A 163 -22.73 17.11 -12.11
C ALA A 163 -22.28 18.42 -11.45
N ALA A 164 -23.16 19.09 -10.70
CA ALA A 164 -22.79 20.28 -9.94
C ALA A 164 -21.74 19.97 -8.85
N ARG A 165 -21.95 18.88 -8.10
CA ARG A 165 -21.02 18.42 -7.04
C ARG A 165 -19.70 17.90 -7.60
N VAL A 166 -19.69 17.23 -8.76
CA VAL A 166 -18.46 16.81 -9.42
C VAL A 166 -17.60 18.03 -9.76
N ARG A 167 -18.17 19.09 -10.33
CA ARG A 167 -17.40 20.30 -10.66
C ARG A 167 -16.77 20.97 -9.43
N THR A 168 -17.54 21.12 -8.35
CA THR A 168 -17.12 21.90 -7.18
C THR A 168 -16.35 21.09 -6.15
N GLU A 169 -16.73 19.83 -5.93
CA GLU A 169 -16.19 19.01 -4.84
C GLU A 169 -15.20 17.93 -5.32
N ILE A 170 -15.12 17.67 -6.63
CA ILE A 170 -14.12 16.75 -7.23
C ILE A 170 -13.14 17.52 -8.11
N ASN A 171 -13.62 18.20 -9.16
CA ASN A 171 -12.74 18.85 -10.13
C ASN A 171 -11.96 20.01 -9.53
N ALA A 172 -12.63 20.98 -8.88
CA ALA A 172 -11.94 22.14 -8.30
C ALA A 172 -10.76 21.78 -7.38
N PRO A 173 -10.87 20.84 -6.40
CA PRO A 173 -9.71 20.44 -5.60
C PRO A 173 -8.67 19.64 -6.40
N ARG A 174 -9.07 18.80 -7.36
CA ARG A 174 -8.13 18.03 -8.18
C ARG A 174 -7.35 18.87 -9.18
N GLU A 175 -7.96 19.92 -9.71
CA GLU A 175 -7.27 20.91 -10.56
C GLU A 175 -6.15 21.60 -9.78
N GLN A 176 -6.36 21.91 -8.51
CA GLN A 176 -5.30 22.46 -7.64
C GLN A 176 -4.18 21.44 -7.39
N ILE A 177 -4.52 20.17 -7.17
CA ILE A 177 -3.52 19.09 -7.06
C ILE A 177 -2.72 18.98 -8.36
N VAL A 178 -3.37 18.96 -9.52
CA VAL A 178 -2.70 18.93 -10.82
C VAL A 178 -1.78 20.13 -10.99
N ALA A 179 -2.22 21.34 -10.60
CA ALA A 179 -1.38 22.53 -10.65
C ALA A 179 -0.14 22.41 -9.75
N LEU A 180 -0.26 21.79 -8.56
CA LEU A 180 0.90 21.52 -7.70
C LEU A 180 1.90 20.56 -8.34
N TYR A 181 1.42 19.50 -8.99
CA TYR A 181 2.28 18.56 -9.73
C TYR A 181 2.92 19.21 -10.97
N GLN A 182 2.21 20.10 -11.66
CA GLN A 182 2.78 20.82 -12.81
C GLN A 182 3.82 21.86 -12.41
N ALA A 183 3.72 22.39 -11.19
CA ALA A 183 4.67 23.38 -10.66
C ALA A 183 5.90 22.74 -10.01
N ASN A 184 5.87 21.44 -9.68
CA ASN A 184 6.92 20.76 -8.93
C ASN A 184 7.23 19.39 -9.54
N ASP A 185 8.48 19.20 -9.95
CA ASP A 185 8.93 17.95 -10.58
C ASP A 185 9.42 16.90 -9.59
N TYR A 186 9.45 17.19 -8.28
CA TYR A 186 9.92 16.27 -7.25
C TYR A 186 8.82 15.98 -6.22
N LEU A 187 8.59 14.69 -5.95
CA LEU A 187 7.62 14.19 -4.98
C LEU A 187 8.35 13.40 -3.90
N THR A 188 8.07 13.71 -2.64
CA THR A 188 8.41 12.85 -1.50
C THR A 188 7.14 12.32 -0.85
N ARG A 189 7.06 11.00 -0.69
CA ARG A 189 6.03 10.32 0.09
C ARG A 189 6.63 9.88 1.42
N LEU A 190 6.16 10.47 2.51
CA LEU A 190 6.47 10.07 3.86
C LEU A 190 5.32 9.25 4.44
N TYR A 191 5.64 8.29 5.29
CA TYR A 191 4.68 7.44 5.96
C TYR A 191 5.05 7.27 7.43
N THR A 192 4.03 7.28 8.29
CA THR A 192 4.16 6.94 9.71
C THR A 192 2.86 6.36 10.23
N ARG A 193 2.92 5.74 11.40
CA ARG A 193 1.76 5.42 12.23
C ARG A 193 2.01 5.99 13.61
N MET A 194 1.00 6.63 14.18
CA MET A 194 1.17 7.41 15.40
C MET A 194 -0.03 7.21 16.31
N SER A 195 0.24 7.06 17.60
CA SER A 195 -0.84 7.03 18.60
C SER A 195 -1.36 8.44 18.87
N ALA A 196 -2.55 8.56 19.45
CA ALA A 196 -3.09 9.86 19.87
C ALA A 196 -2.17 10.60 20.86
N ALA A 197 -1.41 9.87 21.68
CA ALA A 197 -0.51 10.45 22.67
C ALA A 197 0.72 11.10 22.03
N ASP A 198 1.18 10.59 20.89
CA ASP A 198 2.37 11.07 20.19
C ASP A 198 2.06 12.23 19.24
N MET A 199 0.77 12.51 18.97
CA MET A 199 0.27 13.66 18.19
C MET A 199 0.27 14.97 19.00
N ASP A 200 1.34 15.23 19.77
CA ASP A 200 1.43 16.39 20.67
C ASP A 200 1.88 17.70 19.99
N ARG A 201 2.47 17.58 18.79
CA ARG A 201 3.02 18.68 17.98
C ARG A 201 2.81 18.43 16.50
N ASP A 202 2.81 19.51 15.73
CA ASP A 202 2.62 19.46 14.29
C ASP A 202 3.98 19.25 13.59
N PRO A 203 4.14 18.23 12.72
CA PRO A 203 5.38 18.01 12.01
C PRO A 203 5.61 19.08 10.95
N ILE A 204 6.87 19.49 10.86
CA ILE A 204 7.41 20.50 9.96
C ILE A 204 8.43 19.81 9.06
N PHE A 205 8.40 20.15 7.78
CA PHE A 205 9.26 19.56 6.77
C PHE A 205 10.13 20.63 6.12
N ALA A 206 11.30 20.21 5.65
CA ALA A 206 12.17 20.99 4.77
C ALA A 206 12.57 20.15 3.56
N PHE A 207 13.08 20.79 2.51
CA PHE A 207 13.59 20.12 1.32
C PHE A 207 15.11 20.09 1.34
N ASN A 208 15.69 18.90 1.37
CA ASN A 208 17.14 18.69 1.46
C ASN A 208 17.70 18.24 0.10
N PRO A 209 18.56 19.06 -0.54
CA PRO A 209 19.16 18.73 -1.85
C PRO A 209 20.31 17.72 -1.78
N ASP A 210 20.84 17.44 -0.59
CA ASP A 210 22.05 16.63 -0.39
C ASP A 210 21.76 15.15 -0.08
N LEU A 211 20.48 14.76 -0.09
CA LEU A 211 20.03 13.39 0.15
C LEU A 211 19.58 12.73 -1.15
N ASP A 212 19.88 11.44 -1.27
CA ASP A 212 19.52 10.64 -2.43
C ASP A 212 18.01 10.37 -2.53
N ASP A 213 17.59 10.06 -3.76
CA ASP A 213 16.27 9.53 -4.09
C ASP A 213 15.98 8.21 -3.35
N VAL A 214 14.70 7.93 -3.15
CA VAL A 214 14.21 6.69 -2.53
C VAL A 214 13.27 5.99 -3.50
N ASP A 215 13.65 4.79 -3.93
CA ASP A 215 12.83 3.98 -4.82
C ASP A 215 11.51 3.56 -4.16
N ARG A 216 10.44 3.64 -4.95
CA ARG A 216 9.09 3.21 -4.52
C ARG A 216 9.02 1.70 -4.30
N THR A 217 9.82 0.94 -5.05
CA THR A 217 9.79 -0.52 -5.05
C THR A 217 10.89 -1.07 -4.17
N ARG A 218 10.52 -1.89 -3.19
CA ARG A 218 11.47 -2.67 -2.39
C ARG A 218 11.45 -4.11 -2.87
N GLN A 219 12.63 -4.68 -3.12
CA GLN A 219 12.77 -6.03 -3.67
C GLN A 219 13.69 -6.87 -2.81
N ALA A 220 13.28 -8.10 -2.55
CA ALA A 220 14.12 -9.13 -1.95
C ALA A 220 14.21 -10.32 -2.91
N VAL A 221 15.34 -11.03 -2.89
CA VAL A 221 15.58 -12.19 -3.76
C VAL A 221 15.47 -13.46 -2.92
N ARG A 222 14.65 -14.40 -3.38
CA ARG A 222 14.52 -15.72 -2.74
C ARG A 222 15.40 -16.75 -3.44
N HIS A 223 16.34 -17.31 -2.71
CA HIS A 223 17.18 -18.42 -3.14
C HIS A 223 16.59 -19.73 -2.60
N VAL A 224 16.14 -20.58 -3.52
CA VAL A 224 15.53 -21.88 -3.18
C VAL A 224 16.54 -22.97 -3.47
N GLY A 225 16.96 -23.68 -2.42
CA GLY A 225 17.84 -24.86 -2.53
C GLY A 225 17.04 -26.12 -2.83
N CYS A 226 17.73 -27.25 -2.95
CA CYS A 226 17.08 -28.57 -2.95
C CYS A 226 17.17 -29.20 -1.54
N ASP A 227 16.17 -30.00 -1.15
CA ASP A 227 16.16 -30.80 0.07
C ASP A 227 17.02 -32.07 -0.05
N GLY A 228 17.01 -32.91 0.98
CA GLY A 228 17.75 -34.19 0.99
C GLY A 228 17.26 -35.21 -0.04
N GLU A 229 16.07 -35.02 -0.61
CA GLU A 229 15.50 -35.85 -1.69
C GLU A 229 15.66 -35.21 -3.08
N GLY A 230 16.27 -34.03 -3.20
CA GLY A 230 16.48 -33.31 -4.45
C GLY A 230 15.27 -32.47 -4.92
N ASN A 231 14.21 -32.35 -4.11
CA ASN A 231 13.09 -31.46 -4.42
C ASN A 231 13.40 -30.03 -4.00
N LEU A 232 12.69 -29.04 -4.55
CA LEU A 232 12.83 -27.65 -4.15
C LEU A 232 12.41 -27.45 -2.68
N ASP A 233 13.33 -26.99 -1.85
CA ASP A 233 13.09 -26.69 -0.43
C ASP A 233 12.66 -25.23 -0.27
N PHE A 234 11.36 -25.01 -0.42
CA PHE A 234 10.75 -23.72 -0.19
C PHE A 234 10.69 -23.35 1.30
N ASP A 235 10.63 -24.34 2.19
CA ASP A 235 10.42 -24.12 3.61
C ASP A 235 11.69 -23.62 4.31
N ASN A 236 12.85 -24.00 3.79
CA ASN A 236 14.17 -23.56 4.23
C ASN A 236 14.93 -22.81 3.12
N SER A 237 14.21 -22.03 2.30
CA SER A 237 14.84 -21.09 1.37
C SER A 237 15.45 -19.86 2.07
N VAL A 238 16.37 -19.16 1.40
CA VAL A 238 17.04 -17.95 1.92
C VAL A 238 16.50 -16.72 1.22
N ILE A 239 16.22 -15.66 1.98
CA ILE A 239 15.83 -14.35 1.46
C ILE A 239 17.02 -13.40 1.56
N ALA A 240 17.53 -12.95 0.41
CA ALA A 240 18.48 -11.84 0.32
C ALA A 240 17.71 -10.51 0.29
N LEU A 241 17.97 -9.69 1.31
CA LEU A 241 17.27 -8.44 1.58
C LEU A 241 17.93 -7.25 0.84
N PRO A 242 17.20 -6.12 0.67
CA PRO A 242 17.72 -4.93 -0.01
C PRO A 242 18.99 -4.34 0.61
N ASP A 243 19.17 -4.49 1.92
CA ASP A 243 20.34 -4.03 2.68
C ASP A 243 21.52 -5.03 2.63
N GLY A 244 21.38 -6.13 1.87
CA GLY A 244 22.38 -7.18 1.73
C GLY A 244 22.31 -8.27 2.80
N GLN A 245 21.46 -8.14 3.82
CA GLN A 245 21.25 -9.19 4.82
C GLN A 245 20.65 -10.44 4.18
N GLN A 246 20.90 -11.59 4.80
CA GLN A 246 20.29 -12.87 4.40
C GLN A 246 19.52 -13.47 5.56
N VAL A 247 18.25 -13.79 5.31
CA VAL A 247 17.36 -14.39 6.30
C VAL A 247 16.95 -15.77 5.85
N GLN A 248 17.23 -16.77 6.68
CA GLN A 248 16.81 -18.15 6.47
C GLN A 248 15.34 -18.30 6.85
N LEU A 249 14.49 -18.80 5.94
CA LEU A 249 13.12 -19.16 6.28
C LEU A 249 13.09 -20.36 7.22
N VAL A 250 12.06 -20.40 8.07
CA VAL A 250 11.76 -21.52 8.95
C VAL A 250 10.32 -21.96 8.68
N ALA A 251 10.13 -23.20 8.21
CA ALA A 251 8.83 -23.72 7.80
C ALA A 251 8.09 -22.79 6.81
N GLY A 252 8.83 -22.23 5.86
CA GLY A 252 8.31 -21.37 4.79
C GLY A 252 7.94 -19.95 5.23
N GLN A 253 8.27 -19.56 6.47
CA GLN A 253 7.95 -18.25 7.03
C GLN A 253 9.21 -17.45 7.34
N MET A 254 9.11 -16.12 7.21
CA MET A 254 10.14 -15.20 7.70
C MET A 254 10.19 -15.27 9.23
N PRO A 255 11.34 -15.58 9.84
CA PRO A 255 11.47 -15.52 11.29
C PRO A 255 11.47 -14.07 11.77
N GLY A 256 10.95 -13.82 12.97
CA GLY A 256 11.09 -12.51 13.62
C GLY A 256 10.33 -11.38 12.94
N VAL A 257 9.29 -11.66 12.15
CA VAL A 257 8.41 -10.61 11.61
C VAL A 257 7.70 -9.87 12.74
N ILE A 258 7.55 -8.57 12.56
CA ILE A 258 6.75 -7.75 13.48
C ILE A 258 5.28 -7.86 13.10
N GLN A 259 4.42 -8.03 14.09
CA GLN A 259 2.98 -8.00 13.95
C GLN A 259 2.39 -7.09 15.04
N ARG A 260 1.26 -6.43 14.76
CA ARG A 260 0.47 -5.79 15.82
C ARG A 260 -0.82 -6.53 16.11
N GLN A 261 -1.16 -6.66 17.38
CA GLN A 261 -2.48 -7.12 17.81
C GLN A 261 -3.00 -6.19 18.91
N ALA A 262 -4.18 -5.62 18.70
CA ALA A 262 -4.82 -4.69 19.63
C ALA A 262 -3.95 -3.49 20.06
N GLY A 263 -3.09 -2.98 19.18
CA GLY A 263 -2.19 -1.85 19.46
C GLY A 263 -0.87 -2.24 20.14
N GLU A 264 -0.65 -3.52 20.43
CA GLU A 264 0.61 -4.01 20.98
C GLU A 264 1.50 -4.59 19.89
N THR A 265 2.80 -4.29 19.96
CA THR A 265 3.81 -4.88 19.08
C THR A 265 4.15 -6.29 19.56
N ILE A 266 3.88 -7.29 18.72
CA ILE A 266 4.26 -8.68 18.92
C ILE A 266 5.46 -8.98 18.05
N ARG A 267 6.61 -9.21 18.69
CA ARG A 267 7.88 -9.54 18.04
C ARG A 267 8.83 -10.26 19.00
N GLY A 268 9.91 -10.83 18.47
CA GLY A 268 11.03 -11.30 19.30
C GLY A 268 11.69 -10.11 20.00
N ALA A 269 12.16 -10.29 21.23
CA ALA A 269 12.77 -9.21 22.03
C ALA A 269 13.97 -8.53 21.33
N GLU A 270 14.69 -9.29 20.50
CA GLU A 270 15.86 -8.82 19.75
C GLU A 270 15.52 -8.22 18.37
N THR A 271 14.25 -8.30 17.93
CA THR A 271 13.83 -7.77 16.64
C THR A 271 13.64 -6.26 16.74
N GLN A 272 14.56 -5.48 16.17
CA GLN A 272 14.37 -4.04 16.01
C GLN A 272 13.55 -3.73 14.75
N ALA A 273 12.73 -2.69 14.81
CA ALA A 273 11.87 -2.26 13.72
C ALA A 273 12.53 -1.21 12.84
N ALA A 274 13.37 -0.33 13.39
CA ALA A 274 14.22 0.58 12.66
C ALA A 274 15.59 -0.05 12.40
N ALA A 275 16.03 -0.05 11.14
CA ALA A 275 17.43 -0.31 10.80
C ALA A 275 18.30 0.93 11.06
N LEU A 276 17.74 2.11 10.86
CA LEU A 276 18.42 3.39 11.06
C LEU A 276 17.41 4.42 11.58
N THR A 277 17.85 5.21 12.55
CA THR A 277 17.12 6.36 13.09
C THR A 277 18.00 7.58 12.97
N GLU A 278 17.50 8.61 12.31
CA GLU A 278 18.27 9.79 11.94
C GLU A 278 17.58 11.07 12.37
N ARG A 279 18.37 12.10 12.66
CA ARG A 279 17.92 13.47 12.68
C ARG A 279 18.28 14.11 11.34
N THR A 280 17.26 14.54 10.63
CA THR A 280 17.39 15.14 9.30
C THR A 280 17.42 16.66 9.37
N PHE A 281 18.11 17.28 8.43
CA PHE A 281 18.27 18.74 8.33
C PHE A 281 17.81 19.24 6.96
N ALA A 282 17.61 20.55 6.84
CA ALA A 282 17.24 21.17 5.56
C ALA A 282 18.36 21.12 4.50
N ALA A 283 19.60 20.85 4.90
CA ALA A 283 20.75 20.66 4.02
C ALA A 283 21.80 19.82 4.74
N GLY A 284 22.67 19.20 3.96
CA GLY A 284 23.73 18.32 4.41
C GLY A 284 23.25 16.91 4.75
N GLN A 285 24.20 16.10 5.22
CA GLN A 285 23.94 14.73 5.63
C GLN A 285 23.19 14.68 6.97
N SER A 286 22.38 13.65 7.13
CA SER A 286 21.66 13.37 8.37
C SER A 286 22.62 13.00 9.51
N GLU A 287 22.18 13.25 10.74
CA GLU A 287 22.86 12.77 11.95
C GLU A 287 22.27 11.42 12.36
N VAL A 288 23.10 10.38 12.43
CA VAL A 288 22.67 9.06 12.92
C VAL A 288 22.48 9.12 14.45
N VAL A 289 21.25 8.84 14.89
CA VAL A 289 20.87 8.80 16.32
C VAL A 289 20.89 7.37 16.83
N GLY A 290 20.51 6.41 15.99
CA GLY A 290 20.52 4.98 16.30
C GLY A 290 20.65 4.16 15.02
N GLU A 291 21.30 3.01 15.13
CA GLU A 291 21.52 2.09 14.01
C GLU A 291 21.42 0.66 14.53
N LEU A 292 20.75 -0.20 13.78
CA LEU A 292 20.74 -1.63 14.04
C LEU A 292 22.17 -2.14 13.93
N ALA A 293 22.67 -2.72 15.01
CA ALA A 293 23.98 -3.35 15.01
C ALA A 293 24.00 -4.42 13.91
N ASN A 294 24.79 -4.15 12.86
CA ASN A 294 24.92 -4.98 11.67
C ASN A 294 24.96 -6.46 12.09
N PRO A 295 23.94 -7.29 11.79
CA PRO A 295 24.12 -8.71 11.90
C PRO A 295 25.14 -9.01 10.82
N ALA A 296 26.39 -9.18 11.24
CA ALA A 296 27.47 -9.58 10.36
C ALA A 296 26.91 -10.61 9.38
N ASN A 297 27.21 -10.44 8.10
CA ASN A 297 27.10 -11.46 7.06
C ASN A 297 27.69 -12.75 7.61
N ALA A 298 26.94 -13.51 8.39
CA ALA A 298 27.30 -14.82 8.83
C ALA A 298 27.22 -15.62 7.54
N PRO A 299 28.33 -16.15 7.02
CA PRO A 299 28.26 -17.05 5.90
C PRO A 299 27.28 -18.15 6.32
N LEU A 300 26.21 -18.33 5.58
CA LEU A 300 25.29 -19.43 5.83
C LEU A 300 26.12 -20.72 5.86
N PRO A 301 25.93 -21.60 6.86
CA PRO A 301 26.51 -22.92 6.81
C PRO A 301 25.88 -23.66 5.62
N GLY A 302 26.65 -23.79 4.53
CA GLY A 302 26.25 -24.61 3.38
C GLY A 302 25.97 -23.86 2.09
N ALA A 303 26.48 -22.64 1.86
CA ALA A 303 26.56 -22.13 0.49
C ALA A 303 27.31 -23.15 -0.38
N PRO A 304 26.66 -23.86 -1.32
CA PRO A 304 27.36 -24.81 -2.15
C PRO A 304 28.25 -24.01 -3.08
N SER A 305 29.56 -24.23 -2.97
CA SER A 305 30.52 -23.90 -4.01
C SER A 305 29.97 -24.37 -5.35
N GLY A 306 29.86 -23.45 -6.31
CA GLY A 306 29.25 -23.68 -7.62
C GLY A 306 29.57 -25.06 -8.21
N GLY A 307 28.58 -25.95 -8.14
CA GLY A 307 28.49 -27.17 -8.93
C GLY A 307 27.29 -27.01 -9.84
N GLY A 308 27.51 -27.07 -11.15
CA GLY A 308 26.54 -26.73 -12.19
C GLY A 308 25.41 -27.74 -12.40
N ASP A 309 24.93 -28.39 -11.34
CA ASP A 309 23.83 -29.35 -11.41
C ASP A 309 22.58 -28.69 -10.84
N GLY A 310 21.80 -28.04 -11.70
CA GLY A 310 20.46 -27.56 -11.33
C GLY A 310 19.60 -28.72 -10.85
N CYS A 311 18.67 -28.47 -9.91
CA CYS A 311 17.81 -29.52 -9.34
C CYS A 311 17.17 -30.32 -10.48
N GLY A 312 17.67 -31.55 -10.68
CA GLY A 312 17.29 -32.39 -11.80
C GLY A 312 15.93 -33.01 -11.55
N CYS A 313 14.93 -32.62 -12.33
CA CYS A 313 13.76 -33.45 -12.54
C CYS A 313 14.24 -34.74 -13.23
N ASP A 314 14.41 -35.80 -12.47
CA ASP A 314 14.76 -37.11 -13.01
C ASP A 314 13.52 -37.65 -13.75
N ALA A 315 13.47 -37.41 -15.06
CA ALA A 315 12.53 -38.06 -15.96
C ALA A 315 12.96 -39.53 -16.12
N THR A 316 12.68 -40.34 -15.09
CA THR A 316 12.95 -41.77 -15.15
C THR A 316 12.05 -42.42 -16.20
N GLU A 317 12.75 -43.15 -17.07
CA GLU A 317 12.32 -43.79 -18.30
C GLU A 317 10.99 -44.54 -18.18
N GLY A 318 10.10 -44.27 -19.15
CA GLY A 318 8.86 -45.00 -19.34
C GLY A 318 9.11 -46.50 -19.60
N GLY A 319 8.84 -47.31 -18.57
CA GLY A 319 8.66 -48.74 -18.71
C GLY A 319 7.41 -49.06 -19.55
N SER A 320 7.65 -49.56 -20.75
CA SER A 320 6.65 -50.07 -21.69
C SER A 320 5.88 -51.28 -21.12
N ALA A 321 4.55 -51.19 -21.06
CA ALA A 321 3.62 -52.32 -21.05
C ALA A 321 2.21 -51.87 -21.53
N PRO A 322 1.39 -52.77 -22.14
CA PRO A 322 0.74 -52.51 -23.42
C PRO A 322 -0.68 -51.89 -23.35
N LEU A 323 -1.04 -51.26 -24.48
CA LEU A 323 -2.39 -50.81 -24.82
C LEU A 323 -3.45 -51.90 -24.60
N LEU A 324 -4.47 -51.59 -23.81
CA LEU A 324 -5.79 -52.19 -23.90
C LEU A 324 -6.76 -51.13 -24.42
N MET A 325 -7.03 -51.17 -25.73
CA MET A 325 -8.13 -50.44 -26.34
C MET A 325 -9.46 -51.01 -25.86
N LEU A 326 -10.26 -50.19 -25.20
CA LEU A 326 -11.70 -50.37 -25.08
C LEU A 326 -12.40 -49.10 -25.56
N LEU A 327 -12.79 -49.12 -26.83
CA LEU A 327 -13.89 -48.34 -27.40
C LEU A 327 -15.17 -48.65 -26.61
N PHE A 328 -15.93 -47.65 -26.16
CA PHE A 328 -17.41 -47.67 -26.20
C PHE A 328 -18.01 -46.26 -25.96
N LEU A 329 -18.50 -45.68 -27.05
CA LEU A 329 -19.78 -44.96 -27.25
C LEU A 329 -20.37 -44.04 -26.15
N ALA A 330 -20.57 -42.77 -26.53
CA ALA A 330 -21.52 -41.81 -25.94
C ALA A 330 -23.00 -42.27 -26.11
N PRO A 331 -23.96 -41.70 -25.36
CA PRO A 331 -24.65 -40.51 -25.88
C PRO A 331 -25.10 -39.47 -24.84
N LEU A 332 -25.55 -38.33 -25.38
CA LEU A 332 -26.12 -37.15 -24.75
C LEU A 332 -27.30 -37.42 -23.79
N GLY A 333 -27.42 -36.58 -22.76
CA GLY A 333 -28.64 -36.40 -21.96
C GLY A 333 -28.75 -34.99 -21.39
N LEU A 334 -29.61 -34.16 -22.01
CA LEU A 334 -30.10 -32.87 -21.52
C LEU A 334 -31.05 -33.05 -20.32
N SER A 335 -31.04 -32.12 -19.36
CA SER A 335 -32.18 -31.47 -18.65
C SER A 335 -31.76 -30.95 -17.23
N PRO A 336 -32.56 -30.13 -16.51
CA PRO A 336 -32.59 -28.68 -16.64
C PRO A 336 -32.24 -27.93 -15.33
N ARG A 337 -31.92 -26.64 -15.49
CA ARG A 337 -31.72 -25.65 -14.43
C ARG A 337 -32.96 -25.53 -13.52
N ARG A 338 -32.77 -25.72 -12.21
CA ARG A 338 -33.71 -25.24 -11.17
C ARG A 338 -33.24 -23.88 -10.66
N ARG A 339 -34.04 -22.84 -10.95
CA ARG A 339 -34.03 -21.54 -10.28
C ARG A 339 -34.15 -21.75 -8.76
N ARG A 340 -33.24 -21.17 -7.98
CA ARG A 340 -33.50 -20.81 -6.58
C ARG A 340 -33.77 -19.33 -6.54
N ARG A 341 -35.00 -18.98 -6.16
CA ARG A 341 -35.34 -17.66 -5.61
C ARG A 341 -34.64 -17.53 -4.25
N ARG A 342 -33.89 -16.46 -4.07
CA ARG A 342 -34.02 -15.55 -2.95
C ARG A 342 -33.82 -14.14 -3.49
#